data_AF-A0A0T6B9X3-F1
#
_entry.id   AF-A0A0T6B9X3-F1
#
_cell.length_a   1.000
_cell.length_b   1.000
_cell.length_c   1.000
_cell.angle_alpha   90.00
_cell.angle_beta   90.00
_cell.angle_gamma   90.00
#
_symmetry.space_group_name_H-M   'P 1'
#
loop_
_entity.id
_entity.type
_entity.pdbx_description
1 polymer ?
#
loop_
_entity_poly.entity_id
_entity_poly.type
_entity_poly.pdbx_seq_one_letter_code
_entity_poly.pdbx_strand_id
1 'polypeptide(L)'
;SLDDLLRAGITLAENVVVVNKELSNSAEEDSLADCNTIVAVQTMFKFFPSIRSITELSQSSNMRFMQFRAHDKYALHLSKMEKREKERGSHISYMFRLPFAAGNVFSASMLDTLLYQAFVKDYVITFVRLLLGIDQAPGSGFLT
;
A
#
# COMPACT_ATOMS: atom_id res chain seq x y z
N SER A 1 -11.04 16.81 -7.03
CA SER A 1 -12.04 17.37 -6.09
C SER A 1 -13.19 16.37 -5.91
N LEU A 2 -14.17 16.61 -5.01
CA LEU A 2 -15.34 15.71 -4.87
C LEU A 2 -16.17 15.67 -6.17
N ASP A 3 -16.37 16.82 -6.81
CA ASP A 3 -17.11 16.91 -8.07
C ASP A 3 -16.46 16.07 -9.18
N ASP A 4 -15.12 16.03 -9.22
CA ASP A 4 -14.41 15.19 -10.20
C ASP A 4 -14.62 13.70 -9.94
N LEU A 5 -14.66 13.28 -8.67
CA LEU A 5 -14.93 11.88 -8.31
C LEU A 5 -16.35 11.47 -8.69
N LEU A 6 -17.34 12.36 -8.47
CA LEU A 6 -18.72 12.12 -8.87
C LEU A 6 -18.86 12.06 -10.39
N ARG A 7 -18.22 12.99 -11.13
CA ARG A 7 -18.19 12.96 -12.61
C ARG A 7 -17.52 11.70 -13.15
N ALA A 8 -16.48 11.21 -12.47
CA ALA A 8 -15.81 9.96 -12.82
C ALA A 8 -16.64 8.71 -12.49
N GLY A 9 -17.79 8.84 -11.83
CA GLY A 9 -18.67 7.73 -11.52
C GLY A 9 -18.21 6.87 -10.33
N ILE A 10 -17.57 7.47 -9.33
CA ILE A 10 -17.06 6.77 -8.13
C ILE A 10 -18.12 5.89 -7.44
N THR A 11 -19.41 6.24 -7.53
CA THR A 11 -20.52 5.47 -6.92
C THR A 11 -20.75 4.11 -7.58
N LEU A 12 -20.32 3.94 -8.84
CA LEU A 12 -20.41 2.68 -9.59
C LEU A 12 -19.08 1.93 -9.63
N ALA A 13 -18.00 2.56 -9.19
CA ALA A 13 -16.68 1.95 -9.17
C ALA A 13 -16.55 0.95 -8.02
N GLU A 14 -15.97 -0.22 -8.31
CA GLU A 14 -15.64 -1.21 -7.29
C GLU A 14 -14.34 -0.85 -6.55
N ASN A 15 -13.36 -0.36 -7.30
CA ASN A 15 -12.01 -0.07 -6.83
C ASN A 15 -11.56 1.34 -7.23
N VAL A 16 -10.84 2.01 -6.34
CA VAL A 16 -10.13 3.27 -6.61
C VAL A 16 -8.64 3.06 -6.36
N VAL A 17 -7.82 3.45 -7.33
CA VAL A 17 -6.37 3.42 -7.22
C VAL A 17 -5.86 4.85 -7.03
N VAL A 18 -5.15 5.07 -5.92
CA VAL A 18 -4.55 6.36 -5.57
C VAL A 18 -3.04 6.22 -5.63
N VAL A 19 -2.44 6.93 -6.58
CA VAL A 19 -0.99 6.94 -6.84
C VAL A 19 -0.40 8.19 -6.22
N ASN A 20 0.69 8.07 -5.45
CA ASN A 20 1.33 9.25 -4.87
C ASN A 20 2.14 9.97 -5.94
N LYS A 21 1.68 11.14 -6.38
CA LYS A 21 2.34 11.96 -7.39
C LYS A 21 3.21 13.08 -6.78
N GLU A 22 3.10 13.32 -5.47
CA GLU A 22 3.70 14.50 -4.84
C GLU A 22 5.09 14.21 -4.27
N LEU A 23 6.08 14.94 -4.79
CA LEU A 23 7.45 15.03 -4.27
C LEU A 23 7.68 16.29 -3.41
N SER A 24 6.67 17.17 -3.28
CA SER A 24 6.87 18.53 -2.76
C SER A 24 7.00 18.59 -1.23
N ASN A 25 6.32 17.71 -0.49
CA ASN A 25 6.32 17.76 0.98
C ASN A 25 7.51 17.03 1.62
N SER A 26 8.27 16.24 0.85
CA SER A 26 9.45 15.53 1.34
C SER A 26 10.68 16.42 1.50
N ALA A 27 10.62 17.69 1.07
CA ALA A 27 11.75 18.62 1.15
C ALA A 27 12.13 18.99 2.59
N GLU A 28 11.18 18.88 3.54
CA GLU A 28 11.39 19.23 4.94
C GLU A 28 11.43 17.99 5.84
N GLU A 29 10.46 17.08 5.68
CA GLU A 29 10.40 15.86 6.48
C GLU A 29 9.85 14.70 5.66
N ASP A 30 10.65 13.65 5.59
CA ASP A 30 10.37 12.38 4.96
C ASP A 30 9.00 11.77 5.36
N SER A 31 8.61 11.95 6.62
CA SER A 31 7.33 11.47 7.15
C SER A 31 6.11 12.18 6.54
N LEU A 32 6.28 13.43 6.08
CA LEU A 32 5.22 14.29 5.53
C LEU A 32 4.98 14.08 4.04
N ALA A 33 5.81 13.29 3.37
CA ALA A 33 5.74 13.02 1.94
C ALA A 33 4.36 12.47 1.50
N ASP A 34 3.66 11.74 2.38
CA ASP A 34 2.39 11.10 2.06
C ASP A 34 1.16 11.82 2.65
N CYS A 35 1.34 12.93 3.38
CA CYS A 35 0.26 13.55 4.17
C CYS A 35 -0.98 13.90 3.35
N ASN A 36 -0.79 14.56 2.20
CA ASN A 36 -1.90 14.97 1.34
C ASN A 36 -2.70 13.77 0.82
N THR A 37 -1.99 12.71 0.39
CA THR A 37 -2.59 11.46 -0.06
C THR A 37 -3.39 10.78 1.05
N ILE A 38 -2.83 10.67 2.25
CA ILE A 38 -3.49 10.06 3.41
C ILE A 38 -4.76 10.81 3.77
N VAL A 39 -4.71 12.15 3.84
CA VAL A 39 -5.87 12.99 4.16
C VAL A 39 -6.95 12.88 3.09
N ALA A 40 -6.56 12.87 1.81
CA ALA A 40 -7.49 12.70 0.70
C ALA A 40 -8.20 11.34 0.75
N VAL A 41 -7.46 10.25 0.94
CA VAL A 41 -8.02 8.90 1.04
C VAL A 41 -8.91 8.75 2.28
N GLN A 42 -8.52 9.31 3.43
CA GLN A 42 -9.35 9.28 4.64
C GLN A 42 -10.66 10.06 4.45
N THR A 43 -10.62 11.17 3.69
CA THR A 43 -11.82 11.93 3.33
C THR A 43 -12.72 11.11 2.40
N MET A 44 -12.15 10.47 1.38
CA MET A 44 -12.88 9.59 0.48
C MET A 44 -13.53 8.41 1.22
N PHE A 45 -12.82 7.77 2.15
CA PHE A 45 -13.34 6.66 2.96
C PHE A 45 -14.56 7.06 3.80
N LYS A 46 -14.62 8.31 4.28
CA LYS A 46 -15.78 8.83 5.01
C LYS A 46 -17.00 9.03 4.09
N PHE A 47 -16.80 9.46 2.85
CA PHE A 47 -17.90 9.68 1.89
C PHE A 47 -18.37 8.38 1.22
N PHE A 48 -17.46 7.45 0.93
CA PHE A 48 -17.72 6.23 0.18
C PHE A 48 -17.20 5.00 0.95
N PRO A 49 -17.83 4.62 2.08
CA PRO A 49 -17.31 3.56 2.95
C PRO A 49 -17.33 2.16 2.30
N SER A 50 -18.10 1.96 1.23
CA SER A 50 -18.19 0.68 0.50
C SER A 50 -17.14 0.52 -0.60
N ILE A 51 -16.41 1.59 -0.94
CA ILE A 51 -15.43 1.53 -2.03
C ILE A 51 -14.13 0.91 -1.54
N ARG A 52 -13.52 0.04 -2.35
CA ARG A 52 -12.18 -0.48 -2.06
C ARG A 52 -11.15 0.49 -2.61
N SER A 53 -10.19 0.88 -1.78
CA SER A 53 -9.13 1.81 -2.17
C SER A 53 -7.77 1.12 -2.07
N ILE A 54 -7.00 1.15 -3.16
CA ILE A 54 -5.59 0.77 -3.19
C ILE A 54 -4.78 2.06 -3.26
N THR A 55 -3.91 2.30 -2.28
CA THR A 55 -3.14 3.54 -2.16
C THR A 55 -1.65 3.24 -2.17
N GLU A 56 -0.92 3.96 -3.02
CA GLU A 56 0.52 4.00 -2.98
C GLU A 56 1.00 4.99 -1.91
N LEU A 57 1.97 4.58 -1.10
CA LEU A 57 2.70 5.43 -0.18
C LEU A 57 4.20 5.35 -0.45
N SER A 58 4.86 6.49 -0.36
CA SER A 58 6.31 6.60 -0.44
C SER A 58 6.97 5.86 0.73
N GLN A 59 6.42 6.01 1.95
CA GLN A 59 6.96 5.36 3.14
C GLN A 59 6.07 4.25 3.67
N SER A 60 6.64 3.05 3.83
CA SER A 60 5.96 1.94 4.51
C SER A 60 5.59 2.28 5.95
N SER A 61 6.34 3.17 6.62
CA SER A 61 6.06 3.67 7.96
C SER A 61 4.70 4.37 8.06
N ASN A 62 4.25 5.03 6.99
CA ASN A 62 3.02 5.82 6.94
C ASN A 62 1.74 4.98 6.80
N MET A 63 1.84 3.69 6.47
CA MET A 63 0.71 2.77 6.38
C MET A 63 -0.18 2.74 7.64
N ARG A 64 0.39 3.07 8.80
CA ARG A 64 -0.31 3.13 10.09
C ARG A 64 -1.41 4.20 10.15
N PHE A 65 -1.39 5.19 9.25
CA PHE A 65 -2.35 6.28 9.22
C PHE A 65 -3.53 6.01 8.27
N MET A 66 -3.43 4.97 7.45
CA MET A 66 -4.48 4.59 6.52
C MET A 66 -5.68 4.01 7.26
N GLN A 67 -6.89 4.42 6.86
CA GLN A 67 -8.16 3.94 7.42
C GLN A 67 -8.26 4.12 8.94
N PHE A 68 -7.69 5.21 9.47
CA PHE A 68 -7.65 5.46 10.92
C PHE A 68 -9.06 5.53 11.53
N ARG A 69 -9.20 4.89 12.69
CA ARG A 69 -10.39 4.94 13.55
C ARG A 69 -9.95 5.23 14.99
N ALA A 70 -10.60 6.19 15.64
CA ALA A 70 -10.19 6.65 16.97
C ALA A 70 -10.31 5.56 18.07
N HIS A 71 -11.25 4.62 17.94
CA HIS A 71 -11.55 3.62 18.98
C HIS A 71 -11.36 2.18 18.46
N ASP A 72 -10.18 1.88 17.92
CA ASP A 72 -9.86 0.55 17.40
C ASP A 72 -8.93 -0.24 18.33
N LYS A 73 -9.52 -1.10 19.17
CA LYS A 73 -8.79 -1.98 20.08
C LYS A 73 -7.96 -3.04 19.35
N TYR A 74 -8.42 -3.48 18.17
CA TYR A 74 -7.75 -4.51 17.39
C TYR A 74 -6.50 -3.95 16.73
N ALA A 75 -6.59 -2.77 16.11
CA ALA A 75 -5.44 -2.05 15.58
C ALA A 75 -4.38 -1.77 16.67
N LEU A 76 -4.80 -1.39 17.89
CA LEU A 76 -3.89 -1.22 19.02
C LEU A 76 -3.17 -2.51 19.42
N HIS A 77 -3.88 -3.64 19.44
CA HIS A 77 -3.29 -4.95 19.73
C HIS A 77 -2.22 -5.32 18.69
N LEU A 78 -2.53 -5.16 17.40
CA LEU A 78 -1.60 -5.43 16.31
C LEU A 78 -0.38 -4.52 16.33
N SER A 79 -0.54 -3.23 16.68
CA SER A 79 0.59 -2.32 16.84
C SER A 79 1.57 -2.77 17.93
N LYS A 80 1.08 -3.35 19.04
CA LYS A 80 1.93 -3.95 20.08
C LYS A 80 2.67 -5.18 19.57
N MET A 81 2.02 -6.01 18.75
CA MET A 81 2.67 -7.16 18.11
C MET A 81 3.75 -6.73 17.12
N GLU A 82 3.45 -5.78 16.23
CA GLU A 82 4.42 -5.18 15.30
C GLU A 82 5.66 -4.69 16.05
N LYS A 83 5.49 -3.97 17.17
CA LYS A 83 6.61 -3.47 17.97
C LYS A 83 7.49 -4.62 18.49
N ARG A 84 6.89 -5.68 19.03
CA ARG A 84 7.62 -6.85 19.53
C ARG A 84 8.38 -7.56 18.41
N GLU A 85 7.78 -7.72 17.23
CA GLU A 85 8.45 -8.36 16.08
C GLU A 85 9.60 -7.50 15.54
N LYS A 86 9.45 -6.18 15.57
CA LYS A 86 10.55 -5.27 15.24
C LYS A 86 11.70 -5.37 16.24
N GLU A 87 11.42 -5.48 17.54
CA GLU A 87 12.43 -5.70 18.59
C GLU A 87 13.14 -7.06 18.43
N ARG A 88 12.48 -8.06 17.85
CA ARG A 88 13.08 -9.36 17.48
C ARG A 88 13.91 -9.32 16.19
N GLY A 89 13.99 -8.18 15.51
CA GLY A 89 14.75 -8.01 14.27
C GLY A 89 13.99 -8.39 13.00
N SER A 90 12.65 -8.46 13.02
CA SER A 90 11.87 -8.76 11.82
C SER A 90 11.92 -7.61 10.80
N HIS A 91 12.26 -7.94 9.56
CA HIS A 91 12.27 -7.00 8.43
C HIS A 91 10.88 -6.80 7.79
N ILE A 92 9.87 -7.56 8.23
CA ILE A 92 8.49 -7.50 7.70
C ILE A 92 7.47 -7.23 8.80
N SER A 93 7.87 -6.54 9.87
CA SER A 93 6.99 -6.23 11.02
C SER A 93 5.70 -5.48 10.61
N TYR A 94 5.72 -4.75 9.49
CA TYR A 94 4.55 -4.08 8.92
C TYR A 94 3.47 -5.05 8.38
N MET A 95 3.77 -6.34 8.24
CA MET A 95 2.80 -7.37 7.80
C MET A 95 1.54 -7.42 8.68
N PHE A 96 1.68 -7.05 9.95
CA PHE A 96 0.56 -7.02 10.91
C PHE A 96 -0.32 -5.77 10.78
N ARG A 97 0.02 -4.82 9.89
CA ARG A 97 -0.81 -3.63 9.67
C ARG A 97 -2.01 -3.98 8.81
N LEU A 98 -3.20 -3.67 9.31
CA LEU A 98 -4.47 -3.97 8.62
C LEU A 98 -4.52 -3.41 7.18
N PRO A 99 -4.09 -2.17 6.91
CA PRO A 99 -4.13 -1.64 5.55
C PRO A 99 -3.23 -2.41 4.57
N PHE A 100 -2.10 -2.94 5.05
CA PHE A 100 -1.21 -3.77 4.25
C PHE A 100 -1.80 -5.18 4.04
N ALA A 101 -2.21 -5.86 5.11
CA ALA A 101 -2.75 -7.21 5.04
C ALA A 101 -4.04 -7.30 4.20
N ALA A 102 -4.82 -6.21 4.14
CA ALA A 102 -6.01 -6.10 3.31
C ALA A 102 -5.73 -5.81 1.82
N GLY A 103 -4.46 -5.55 1.43
CA GLY A 103 -4.11 -5.16 0.07
C GLY A 103 -4.51 -3.72 -0.29
N ASN A 104 -4.85 -2.88 0.70
CA ASN A 104 -5.27 -1.50 0.47
C ASN A 104 -4.09 -0.54 0.32
N VAL A 105 -2.88 -0.97 0.65
CA VAL A 105 -1.69 -0.11 0.62
C VAL A 105 -0.50 -0.82 0.00
N PHE A 106 0.24 -0.09 -0.80
CA PHE A 106 1.47 -0.53 -1.45
C PHE A 106 2.55 0.54 -1.31
N SER A 107 3.82 0.14 -1.22
CA SER A 107 4.96 1.06 -1.29
C SER A 107 6.02 0.47 -2.21
N ALA A 108 6.57 1.29 -3.10
CA ALA A 108 7.62 0.86 -4.02
C ALA A 108 8.82 0.24 -3.29
N SER A 109 9.15 0.75 -2.09
CA SER A 109 10.24 0.22 -1.23
C SER A 109 10.09 -1.26 -0.85
N MET A 110 8.87 -1.82 -0.94
CA MET A 110 8.65 -3.25 -0.71
C MET A 110 9.31 -4.13 -1.78
N LEU A 111 9.48 -3.59 -2.99
CA LEU A 111 10.11 -4.29 -4.10
C LEU A 111 11.64 -4.21 -4.07
N ASP A 112 12.24 -3.33 -3.26
CA ASP A 112 13.70 -3.17 -3.22
C ASP A 112 14.40 -4.48 -2.80
N THR A 113 13.74 -5.25 -1.93
CA THR A 113 14.24 -6.58 -1.50
C THR A 113 14.32 -7.59 -2.64
N LEU A 114 13.53 -7.41 -3.71
CA LEU A 114 13.53 -8.28 -4.88
C LEU A 114 14.88 -8.19 -5.61
N LEU A 115 15.45 -7.00 -5.73
CA LEU A 115 16.75 -6.82 -6.39
C LEU A 115 17.88 -7.52 -5.62
N TYR A 116 17.86 -7.42 -4.28
CA TYR A 116 18.80 -8.15 -3.43
C TYR A 116 18.63 -9.67 -3.52
N GLN A 117 17.39 -10.16 -3.65
CA GLN A 117 17.13 -11.59 -3.85
C GLN A 117 17.58 -12.07 -5.22
N ALA A 118 17.45 -11.24 -6.26
CA ALA A 118 17.85 -11.55 -7.63
C ALA A 118 19.35 -11.80 -7.76
N PHE A 119 20.18 -11.25 -6.86
CA PHE A 119 21.62 -11.55 -6.81
C PHE A 119 21.90 -13.04 -6.57
N VAL A 120 21.11 -13.69 -5.72
CA VAL A 120 21.27 -15.12 -5.39
C VAL A 120 20.40 -15.99 -6.30
N LYS A 121 19.28 -15.45 -6.80
CA LYS A 121 18.26 -16.17 -7.56
C LYS A 121 17.94 -15.43 -8.85
N ASP A 122 18.64 -15.81 -9.91
CA ASP A 122 18.50 -15.30 -11.28
C ASP A 122 17.06 -15.37 -11.83
N TYR A 123 16.28 -16.36 -11.42
CA TYR A 123 14.90 -16.54 -11.87
C TYR A 123 13.87 -15.59 -11.25
N VAL A 124 14.17 -14.88 -10.16
CA VAL A 124 13.16 -14.13 -9.39
C VAL A 124 12.51 -13.01 -10.21
N ILE A 125 13.31 -12.28 -10.98
CA ILE A 125 12.80 -11.18 -11.83
C ILE A 125 11.86 -11.73 -12.89
N THR A 126 12.29 -12.75 -13.63
CA THR A 126 11.50 -13.40 -14.69
C THR A 126 10.20 -13.98 -14.12
N PHE A 127 10.28 -14.65 -12.97
CA PHE A 127 9.12 -15.25 -12.32
C PHE A 127 8.08 -14.19 -11.91
N VAL A 128 8.51 -13.09 -11.28
CA VAL A 128 7.60 -12.01 -10.88
C VAL A 128 7.00 -11.31 -12.10
N ARG A 129 7.75 -11.12 -13.18
CA ARG A 129 7.24 -10.55 -14.44
C ARG A 129 6.18 -11.43 -15.11
N LEU A 130 6.36 -12.76 -15.06
CA LEU A 130 5.33 -13.71 -15.50
C LEU A 130 4.08 -13.65 -14.61
N LEU A 131 4.25 -13.61 -13.29
CA LEU A 131 3.12 -13.51 -12.34
C LEU A 131 2.30 -12.23 -12.53
N LEU A 132 2.98 -11.10 -12.77
CA LEU A 132 2.34 -9.81 -13.06
C LEU A 132 1.77 -9.73 -14.49
N GLY A 133 2.03 -10.72 -15.34
CA GLY A 133 1.61 -10.73 -16.75
C GLY A 133 2.36 -9.72 -17.63
N ILE A 134 3.51 -9.21 -17.17
CA ILE A 134 4.38 -8.31 -17.94
C ILE A 134 5.04 -9.09 -19.07
N ASP A 135 5.58 -10.26 -18.75
CA ASP A 135 6.08 -11.21 -19.74
C ASP A 135 5.08 -12.36 -19.90
N GLN A 136 5.06 -12.98 -21.08
CA GLN A 136 4.28 -14.19 -21.34
C GLN A 136 5.11 -15.19 -22.13
N ALA A 137 4.94 -16.48 -21.83
CA ALA A 137 5.62 -17.57 -22.52
C ALA A 137 4.61 -18.68 -22.88
N PRO A 138 4.85 -19.46 -23.94
CA PRO A 138 4.01 -20.62 -24.24
C PRO A 138 3.94 -21.55 -23.00
N GLY A 139 2.72 -21.79 -22.50
CA GLY A 139 2.48 -22.59 -21.30
C GLY A 139 2.56 -21.83 -19.96
N SER A 140 2.70 -20.49 -19.96
CA SER A 140 2.60 -19.69 -18.73
C SER A 140 1.15 -19.51 -18.27
N GLY A 141 0.92 -19.52 -16.96
CA GLY A 141 -0.37 -19.18 -16.34
C GLY A 141 -0.55 -17.69 -16.06
N PHE A 142 -1.70 -17.32 -15.47
CA PHE A 142 -2.01 -15.96 -15.02
C PHE A 142 -2.74 -16.01 -13.67
N LEU A 143 -2.70 -14.89 -12.93
CA LEU A 143 -3.46 -14.73 -11.69
C LEU A 143 -4.93 -14.42 -12.02
N THR A 144 -5.85 -15.19 -11.43
CA THR A 144 -7.31 -15.03 -11.54
C THR A 144 -7.93 -14.51 -10.26
#